data_AF-A0A7X1ZI91-F1
#
_entry.id   AF-A0A7X1ZI91-F1
#
_cell.length_a   1.000
_cell.length_b   1.000
_cell.length_c   1.000
_cell.angle_alpha   90.00
_cell.angle_beta   90.00
_cell.angle_gamma   90.00
#
_symmetry.space_group_name_H-M   'P 1'
#
loop_
_entity.id
_entity.type
_entity.pdbx_description
1 polymer ?
#
loop_
_entity_poly.entity_id
_entity_poly.type
_entity_poly.pdbx_seq_one_letter_code
_entity_poly.pdbx_strand_id
1 'polypeptide(L)' 'MKHNKFNNFKKDVRAGLSVDLLSELYDFPVPEIRKGIAYVNRGWLECFLTGFKQLFRNIVFQAKMKFTILKIQRLLK' A
#
# COMPACT_ATOMS: atom_id res chain seq x y z
N MET A 1 -0.15 3.04 27.48
CA MET A 1 -0.64 4.24 26.74
C MET A 1 0.11 4.58 25.43
N LYS A 2 1.37 4.18 25.19
CA LYS A 2 2.13 4.54 23.96
C LYS A 2 1.58 3.99 22.62
N HIS A 3 0.86 2.86 22.63
CA HIS A 3 0.37 2.23 21.40
C HIS A 3 -0.75 3.01 20.67
N ASN A 4 -1.53 3.82 21.39
CA ASN A 4 -2.59 4.64 20.77
C ASN A 4 -2.04 5.84 19.98
N LYS A 5 -0.95 6.44 20.45
CA LYS A 5 -0.38 7.65 19.82
C LYS A 5 0.14 7.35 18.41
N PHE A 6 0.78 6.18 18.20
CA PHE A 6 1.29 5.79 16.88
C PHE A 6 0.19 5.37 15.89
N ASN A 7 -0.88 4.73 16.37
CA ASN A 7 -2.00 4.38 15.50
C ASN A 7 -2.78 5.62 15.04
N ASN A 8 -2.94 6.62 15.90
CA ASN A 8 -3.48 7.92 15.50
C ASN A 8 -2.56 8.62 14.51
N PHE A 9 -1.25 8.61 14.75
CA PHE A 9 -0.27 9.18 13.82
C PHE A 9 -0.36 8.57 12.42
N LYS A 10 -0.51 7.24 12.30
CA LYS A 10 -0.73 6.60 11.00
C LYS A 10 -2.01 7.07 10.31
N LYS A 11 -3.11 7.26 11.06
CA LYS A 11 -4.38 7.75 10.51
C LYS A 11 -4.24 9.19 10.03
N ASP A 12 -3.57 10.01 10.81
CA ASP A 12 -3.35 11.42 10.55
C ASP A 12 -2.45 11.65 9.33
N VAL A 13 -1.38 10.86 9.22
CA VAL A 13 -0.52 10.83 8.02
C VAL A 13 -1.30 10.37 6.78
N ARG A 14 -2.17 9.37 6.92
CA ARG A 14 -3.03 8.89 5.82
C ARG A 14 -4.13 9.88 5.44
N ALA A 15 -4.57 10.73 6.38
CA ALA A 15 -5.52 11.81 6.13
C ALA A 15 -4.90 12.99 5.34
N GLY A 16 -3.57 12.99 5.14
CA GLY A 16 -2.87 14.02 4.37
C GLY A 16 -2.61 15.29 5.16
N LEU A 17 -2.53 15.21 6.49
CA LEU A 17 -2.19 16.37 7.33
C LEU A 17 -0.77 16.88 7.03
N SER A 18 -0.58 18.20 7.12
CA SER A 18 0.71 18.83 6.86
C SER A 18 1.74 18.46 7.93
N VAL A 19 3.03 18.52 7.56
CA VAL A 19 4.15 18.19 8.45
C VAL A 19 4.16 19.11 9.67
N ASP A 20 3.85 20.39 9.49
CA ASP A 20 3.83 21.39 10.55
C ASP A 20 2.70 21.10 11.56
N LEU A 21 1.51 20.74 11.07
CA LEU A 21 0.38 20.39 11.91
C LEU A 21 0.63 19.09 12.71
N LEU A 22 1.29 18.11 12.08
CA LEU A 22 1.72 16.87 12.75
C LEU A 22 2.82 17.13 13.81
N SER A 23 3.70 18.10 13.56
CA SER A 23 4.73 18.54 14.51
C SER A 23 4.10 19.12 15.76
N GLU A 24 3.09 19.98 15.59
CA GLU A 24 2.31 20.60 16.68
C GLU A 24 1.46 19.59 17.45
N LEU A 25 0.69 18.73 16.76
CA LEU A 25 -0.20 17.73 17.38
C LEU A 25 0.55 16.71 18.26
N TYR A 26 1.76 16.33 17.83
CA TYR A 26 2.50 15.25 18.48
C TYR A 26 3.65 15.76 19.35
N ASP A 27 3.91 17.07 19.32
CA ASP A 27 5.01 17.75 20.01
C ASP A 27 6.38 17.14 19.68
N PHE A 28 6.64 16.96 18.39
CA PHE A 28 7.90 16.43 17.86
C PHE A 28 8.47 17.37 16.82
N PRO A 29 9.80 17.44 16.68
CA PRO A 29 10.44 18.25 15.66
C PRO A 29 10.09 17.74 14.25
N VAL A 30 9.85 18.68 13.32
CA VAL A 30 9.64 18.45 11.88
C VAL A 30 10.51 17.33 11.28
N PRO A 31 11.84 17.25 11.51
CA PRO A 31 12.66 16.16 10.99
C PRO A 31 12.25 14.77 11.49
N GLU A 32 11.78 14.62 12.73
CA GLU A 32 11.27 13.34 13.24
C GLU A 32 9.92 12.99 12.62
N ILE A 33 9.03 13.96 12.46
CA ILE A 33 7.75 13.78 11.76
C ILE A 33 7.99 13.32 10.32
N ARG A 34 8.94 13.93 9.59
CA ARG A 34 9.29 13.50 8.22
C ARG A 34 9.78 12.04 8.18
N LYS A 35 10.62 11.63 9.13
CA LYS A 35 11.05 10.22 9.25
C LYS A 35 9.85 9.29 9.53
N GLY A 36 8.95 9.70 10.41
CA GLY A 36 7.71 8.97 10.72
C GLY A 36 6.80 8.80 9.50
N ILE A 37 6.56 9.89 8.74
CA ILE A 37 5.79 9.86 7.50
C ILE A 37 6.42 8.92 6.47
N ALA A 38 7.74 9.03 6.27
CA ALA A 38 8.46 8.15 5.34
C ALA A 38 8.32 6.68 5.72
N TYR A 39 8.39 6.37 7.03
CA TYR A 39 8.17 5.01 7.53
C TYR A 39 6.75 4.50 7.26
N VAL A 40 5.73 5.32 7.55
CA VAL A 40 4.32 4.97 7.29
C VAL A 40 4.06 4.76 5.79
N ASN A 41 4.58 5.65 4.94
CA ASN A 41 4.45 5.56 3.50
C ASN A 41 5.17 4.33 2.94
N ARG A 42 6.34 3.98 3.44
CA ARG A 42 7.08 2.78 3.01
C ARG A 42 6.31 1.50 3.32
N GLY A 43 5.77 1.37 4.54
CA GLY A 43 4.96 0.21 4.91
C GLY A 43 3.67 0.11 4.10
N TRP A 44 3.05 1.24 3.77
CA TRP A 44 1.88 1.26 2.88
C TRP A 44 2.23 0.88 1.44
N LEU A 45 3.34 1.42 0.91
CA LEU A 45 3.81 1.13 -0.44
C LEU A 45 4.14 -0.36 -0.61
N GLU A 46 4.83 -0.98 0.35
CA GLU A 46 5.13 -2.41 0.31
C GLU A 46 3.87 -3.28 0.34
N CYS A 47 2.89 -2.91 1.18
CA CYS A 47 1.61 -3.60 1.27
C CYS A 47 0.80 -3.45 -0.03
N PHE A 48 0.76 -2.23 -0.59
CA PHE A 48 0.09 -1.94 -1.86
C PHE A 48 0.73 -2.69 -3.03
N LEU A 49 2.06 -2.64 -3.16
CA LEU A 49 2.80 -3.33 -4.22
C LEU A 49 2.61 -4.85 -4.15
N THR A 50 2.58 -5.42 -2.94
CA THR A 50 2.35 -6.86 -2.74
C THR A 50 0.93 -7.25 -3.16
N GLY A 51 -0.08 -6.51 -2.72
CA GLY A 51 -1.47 -6.73 -3.13
C GLY A 51 -1.66 -6.55 -4.65
N PHE A 52 -1.04 -5.53 -5.22
CA PHE A 52 -1.12 -5.22 -6.65
C PHE A 52 -0.45 -6.31 -7.50
N LYS A 53 0.73 -6.80 -7.10
CA LYS A 53 1.38 -7.96 -7.75
C LYS A 53 0.49 -9.19 -7.72
N GLN A 54 -0.18 -9.47 -6.61
CA GLN A 54 -1.04 -10.64 -6.48
C GLN A 54 -2.29 -10.54 -7.36
N LEU A 55 -2.87 -9.35 -7.46
CA LEU A 55 -4.00 -9.05 -8.33
C LEU A 55 -3.61 -9.18 -9.81
N PHE A 56 -2.46 -8.64 -10.21
CA PHE A 56 -1.90 -8.82 -11.56
C PHE A 56 -1.62 -10.28 -11.88
N ARG A 57 -1.07 -11.04 -10.94
CA ARG A 57 -0.77 -12.47 -11.14
C ARG A 57 -2.05 -13.26 -11.41
N ASN A 58 -3.13 -12.97 -10.70
CA ASN A 58 -4.43 -13.61 -10.91
C ASN A 58 -5.05 -13.23 -12.27
N ILE A 59 -5.01 -11.94 -12.65
CA ILE A 59 -5.51 -11.48 -13.95
C ILE A 59 -4.72 -12.12 -15.10
N VAL A 60 -3.39 -12.10 -15.03
CA VAL A 60 -2.51 -12.70 -16.04
C VAL A 60 -2.72 -14.21 -16.11
N PHE A 61 -2.89 -14.88 -14.97
CA PHE A 61 -3.17 -16.32 -14.94
C PHE A 61 -4.53 -16.65 -15.58
N GLN A 62 -5.59 -15.89 -15.27
CA GLN A 62 -6.90 -16.06 -15.91
C GLN A 62 -6.86 -15.80 -17.42
N ALA A 63 -6.15 -14.76 -17.86
CA ALA A 63 -5.97 -14.47 -19.28
C ALA A 63 -5.22 -15.60 -20.00
N LYS A 64 -4.14 -16.11 -19.39
CA LYS A 64 -3.35 -17.22 -19.95
C LYS A 64 -4.16 -18.51 -20.03
N MET A 65 -4.94 -18.84 -19.01
CA MET A 65 -5.83 -20.02 -19.02
C MET A 65 -6.90 -19.93 -20.10
N LYS A 66 -7.57 -18.78 -20.25
CA LYS A 66 -8.55 -18.56 -21.32
C LYS A 66 -7.93 -18.74 -22.71
N PHE A 67 -6.72 -18.21 -22.92
CA PHE A 67 -6.02 -18.34 -24.20
C PHE A 67 -5.65 -19.81 -24.50
N THR A 68 -5.18 -20.55 -23.51
CA THR A 68 -4.85 -21.97 -23.65
C THR A 68 -6.08 -22.81 -23.99
N ILE A 69 -7.21 -22.60 -23.32
CA ILE A 69 -8.48 -23.31 -23.59
C ILE A 69 -8.97 -23.02 -25.02
N LEU A 70 -8.95 -21.75 -25.45
CA LEU A 70 -9.30 -21.35 -26.82
C LEU A 70 -8.42 -22.04 -27.86
N LYS A 71 -7.12 -22.20 -27.57
CA LYS A 71 -6.16 -22.86 -28.47
C LYS A 71 -6.41 -24.36 -28.56
N ILE A 72 -6.74 -25.02 -27.44
CA ILE A 72 -7.11 -26.44 -27.40
C ILE A 72 -8.41 -26.69 -28.17
N GLN A 73 -9.43 -25.84 -28.00
CA GLN A 73 -10.69 -25.96 -28.75
C GLN A 73 -10.51 -25.78 -30.27
N ARG A 74 -9.54 -24.96 -30.72
CA ARG A 74 -9.19 -24.82 -32.14
C ARG A 74 -8.40 -26.00 -32.70
N LEU A 75 -7.68 -26.77 -31.87
CA LEU A 75 -6.92 -27.95 -32.29
C LEU A 75 -7.75 -29.22 -32.33
N LEU A 76 -8.84 -29.27 -31.54
CA LEU A 76 -9.80 -30.38 -31.47
C LEU A 76 -10.93 -30.29 -32.51
N LYS A 77 -10.96 -29.24 -33.33
CA LYS A 77 -11.93 -29.02 -34.41
C LYS A 77 -11.22 -29.15 -35.75
#